data_AF-A0A6N8EFU4-F1
#
_entry.id   AF-A0A6N8EFU4-F1
#
_cell.length_a   1.000
_cell.length_b   1.000
_cell.length_c   1.000
_cell.angle_alpha   90.00
_cell.angle_beta   90.00
_cell.angle_gamma   90.00
#
_symmetry.space_group_name_H-M   'P 1'
#
loop_
_entity.id
_entity.type
_entity.pdbx_description
1 polymer ?
#
loop_
_entity_poly.entity_id
_entity_poly.type
_entity_poly.pdbx_seq_one_letter_code
_entity_poly.pdbx_strand_id
1 'polypeptide(L)'
;MSASDIRAEARRVLGICDACGYCNGFCDLFEAARRRSALTDADLAHLANLCHACRNCFQACQYAPPHVFAVNVPRTLARMRHQSYLDHVWPQTFAPLLNHPVATVIGVTLGAILLLFALVLAFAPAGGGLAIETGATAGAFYRVLPWTLMVGLGVLPLGWSALAIGLGWRRYWGLTRPRRATTGEARRRWCAWRTTLADILNLRNLRGGGVGCNDLDARFSPWRRWLHQTLLGGLGLSFAATLAATFYHHGLGLQAPYPLLSPPVLLGTLGGIALMIASLGLGWLEWRTAPEPIASESRRLDQAFLGLLLAVAGSGLALLLWRATPAMASLLVVHLGTVLAFFMLLPYSKFVHAGYRAIALRCESLDPVSID
;
A
#
# COMPACT_ATOMS: atom_id res chain seq x y z
N MET A 1 14.08 -19.61 -0.76
CA MET A 1 15.24 -19.13 0.03
C MET A 1 14.81 -19.05 1.47
N SER A 2 15.63 -19.50 2.40
CA SER A 2 15.36 -19.34 3.84
C SER A 2 15.56 -17.88 4.27
N ALA A 3 15.04 -17.50 5.44
CA ALA A 3 15.26 -16.17 6.01
C ALA A 3 16.75 -15.89 6.26
N SER A 4 17.53 -16.90 6.64
CA SER A 4 18.98 -16.78 6.80
C SER A 4 19.69 -16.52 5.47
N ASP A 5 19.28 -17.18 4.38
CA ASP A 5 19.88 -16.95 3.06
C ASP A 5 19.61 -15.52 2.57
N ILE A 6 18.39 -15.01 2.79
CA ILE A 6 18.02 -13.64 2.41
C ILE A 6 18.88 -12.62 3.17
N ARG A 7 19.08 -12.82 4.48
CA ARG A 7 19.90 -11.94 5.31
C ARG A 7 21.38 -12.04 4.94
N ALA A 8 21.90 -13.24 4.69
CA ALA A 8 23.28 -13.45 4.25
C ALA A 8 23.55 -12.77 2.90
N GLU A 9 22.64 -12.92 1.93
CA GLU A 9 22.77 -12.28 0.62
C GLU A 9 22.68 -10.75 0.72
N ALA A 10 21.80 -10.22 1.58
CA ALA A 10 21.73 -8.78 1.84
C ALA A 10 23.03 -8.24 2.44
N ARG A 11 23.65 -8.96 3.39
CA ARG A 11 24.97 -8.59 3.93
C ARG A 11 26.05 -8.62 2.87
N ARG A 12 26.10 -9.67 2.05
CA ARG A 12 27.09 -9.81 0.99
C ARG A 12 27.00 -8.65 0.00
N VAL A 13 25.80 -8.38 -0.52
CA VAL A 13 25.57 -7.30 -1.49
C VAL A 13 25.89 -5.94 -0.89
N LEU A 14 25.39 -5.62 0.29
CA LEU A 14 25.65 -4.32 0.93
C LEU A 14 27.11 -4.15 1.34
N GLY A 15 27.79 -5.23 1.77
CA GLY A 15 29.23 -5.20 2.08
C GLY A 15 30.10 -4.92 0.85
N ILE A 16 29.76 -5.52 -0.31
CA ILE A 16 30.40 -5.18 -1.59
C ILE A 16 30.13 -3.73 -1.96
N CYS A 17 28.88 -3.25 -1.79
CA CYS A 17 28.53 -1.86 -2.06
C CYS A 17 29.29 -0.86 -1.16
N ASP A 18 29.47 -1.19 0.12
CA ASP A 18 30.20 -0.35 1.09
C ASP A 18 31.69 -0.27 0.73
N ALA A 19 32.30 -1.41 0.37
CA ALA A 19 33.70 -1.44 -0.08
C ALA A 19 33.92 -0.71 -1.42
N CYS A 20 32.97 -0.83 -2.36
CA CYS A 20 33.06 -0.18 -3.67
C CYS A 20 32.80 1.33 -3.61
N GLY A 21 31.81 1.75 -2.81
CA GLY A 21 31.46 3.14 -2.59
C GLY A 21 30.91 3.93 -3.80
N TYR A 22 30.85 3.34 -5.00
CA TYR A 22 30.45 4.05 -6.23
C TYR A 22 29.05 4.67 -6.17
N CYS A 23 28.09 3.99 -5.53
CA CYS A 23 26.71 4.47 -5.41
C CYS A 23 26.48 5.44 -4.24
N ASN A 24 27.53 5.81 -3.50
CA ASN A 24 27.41 6.79 -2.42
C ASN A 24 26.97 8.14 -2.99
N GLY A 25 25.94 8.76 -2.39
CA GLY A 25 25.31 9.98 -2.90
C GLY A 25 24.23 9.75 -3.95
N PHE A 26 23.96 8.51 -4.40
CA PHE A 26 22.83 8.26 -5.31
C PHE A 26 21.48 8.43 -4.61
N CYS A 27 21.37 7.95 -3.36
CA CYS A 27 20.17 8.05 -2.54
C CYS A 27 20.46 7.71 -1.07
N ASP A 28 19.49 8.04 -0.20
CA ASP A 28 19.53 7.83 1.25
C ASP A 28 19.97 6.42 1.68
N LEU A 29 19.66 5.39 0.87
CA LEU A 29 20.03 4.01 1.15
C LEU A 29 21.54 3.84 1.36
N PHE A 30 22.36 4.37 0.44
CA PHE A 30 23.80 4.15 0.48
C PHE A 30 24.46 5.00 1.56
N GLU A 31 23.94 6.21 1.79
CA GLU A 31 24.35 7.04 2.93
C GLU A 31 24.06 6.35 4.26
N ALA A 32 22.85 5.78 4.40
CA ALA A 32 22.46 5.02 5.56
C ALA A 32 23.27 3.73 5.73
N ALA A 33 23.64 3.06 4.63
CA ALA A 33 24.43 1.84 4.65
C ALA A 33 25.86 2.09 5.16
N ARG A 34 26.51 3.17 4.72
CA ARG A 34 27.86 3.55 5.19
C ARG A 34 27.96 3.72 6.72
N ARG A 35 26.88 4.17 7.36
CA ARG A 35 26.81 4.34 8.82
C ARG A 35 26.60 3.02 9.58
N ARG A 36 26.37 1.91 8.86
CA ARG A 36 25.91 0.62 9.38
C ARG A 36 26.81 -0.52 8.93
N SER A 37 28.11 -0.40 9.16
CA SER A 37 29.12 -1.40 8.76
C SER A 37 28.88 -2.79 9.36
N ALA A 38 28.22 -2.87 10.53
CA ALA A 38 27.88 -4.14 11.17
C ALA A 38 26.79 -4.94 10.41
N LEU A 39 25.95 -4.27 9.60
CA LEU A 39 24.84 -4.87 8.86
C LEU A 39 24.04 -5.88 9.70
N THR A 40 23.64 -5.44 10.89
CA THR A 40 22.81 -6.26 11.80
C THR A 40 21.45 -6.53 11.15
N ASP A 41 20.71 -7.49 11.70
CA ASP A 41 19.35 -7.79 11.21
C ASP A 41 18.41 -6.57 11.23
N ALA A 42 18.56 -5.69 12.23
CA ALA A 42 17.83 -4.44 12.30
C ALA A 42 18.26 -3.47 11.19
N ASP A 43 19.57 -3.38 10.90
CA ASP A 43 20.10 -2.55 9.82
C ASP A 43 19.58 -3.02 8.47
N LEU A 44 19.58 -4.33 8.22
CA LEU A 44 19.07 -4.91 6.97
C LEU A 44 17.58 -4.61 6.78
N ALA A 45 16.76 -4.75 7.83
CA ALA A 45 15.33 -4.44 7.79
C ALA A 45 15.09 -2.94 7.53
N HIS A 46 15.89 -2.07 8.18
CA HIS A 46 15.85 -0.63 7.99
C HIS A 46 16.21 -0.21 6.57
N LEU A 47 17.38 -0.65 6.08
CA LEU A 47 17.88 -0.34 4.73
C LEU A 47 16.95 -0.89 3.65
N ALA A 48 16.38 -2.08 3.86
CA ALA A 48 15.41 -2.66 2.94
C ALA A 48 14.14 -1.81 2.82
N ASN A 49 13.64 -1.20 3.90
CA ASN A 49 12.49 -0.29 3.85
C ASN A 49 12.87 1.12 3.38
N LEU A 50 14.11 1.57 3.58
CA LEU A 50 14.59 2.86 3.05
C LEU A 50 14.77 2.84 1.52
N CYS A 51 15.17 1.69 0.96
CA CYS A 51 15.31 1.50 -0.49
C CYS A 51 13.96 1.66 -1.21
N HIS A 52 13.83 2.58 -2.16
CA HIS A 52 12.59 2.72 -2.93
C HIS A 52 12.54 1.89 -4.21
N ALA A 53 13.59 1.13 -4.51
CA ALA A 53 13.77 0.38 -5.76
C ALA A 53 13.70 1.30 -7.00
N CYS A 54 14.44 2.42 -6.98
CA CYS A 54 14.63 3.28 -8.16
C CYS A 54 15.45 2.62 -9.27
N ARG A 55 16.26 1.61 -8.94
CA ARG A 55 17.11 0.80 -9.83
C ARG A 55 18.28 1.55 -10.49
N ASN A 56 18.46 2.84 -10.22
CA ASN A 56 19.61 3.61 -10.71
C ASN A 56 20.95 2.95 -10.32
N CYS A 57 21.06 2.46 -9.09
CA CYS A 57 22.25 1.73 -8.64
C CYS A 57 22.50 0.42 -9.39
N PHE A 58 21.45 -0.27 -9.85
CA PHE A 58 21.61 -1.50 -10.64
C PHE A 58 22.12 -1.19 -12.05
N GLN A 59 21.54 -0.18 -12.70
CA GLN A 59 21.95 0.23 -14.05
C GLN A 59 23.39 0.74 -14.11
N ALA A 60 23.87 1.36 -13.03
CA ALA A 60 25.23 1.89 -12.96
C ALA A 60 26.26 0.90 -12.36
N CYS A 61 25.83 -0.29 -11.91
CA CYS A 61 26.71 -1.19 -11.18
C CYS A 61 27.66 -1.95 -12.13
N GLN A 62 28.96 -1.76 -11.94
CA GLN A 62 30.01 -2.53 -12.64
C GLN A 62 30.01 -4.03 -12.27
N TYR A 63 29.42 -4.37 -11.12
CA TYR A 63 29.33 -5.72 -10.59
C TYR A 63 27.94 -6.35 -10.76
N ALA A 64 27.03 -5.72 -11.50
CA ALA A 64 25.76 -6.33 -11.86
C ALA A 64 25.99 -7.56 -12.76
N PRO A 65 25.03 -8.50 -12.82
CA PRO A 65 25.10 -9.59 -13.80
C PRO A 65 25.39 -9.06 -15.21
N PRO A 66 26.24 -9.75 -16.01
CA PRO A 66 26.77 -11.09 -15.79
C PRO A 66 28.08 -11.17 -14.97
N HIS A 67 28.52 -10.09 -14.31
CA HIS A 67 29.73 -10.11 -13.48
C HIS A 67 29.66 -11.19 -12.38
N VAL A 68 30.80 -11.79 -12.01
CA VAL A 68 30.88 -12.93 -11.07
C VAL A 68 30.29 -12.65 -9.68
N PHE A 69 30.33 -11.39 -9.24
CA PHE A 69 29.70 -10.95 -7.98
C PHE A 69 28.18 -10.84 -8.05
N ALA A 70 27.61 -10.73 -9.26
CA ALA A 70 26.19 -10.71 -9.55
C ALA A 70 25.37 -9.78 -8.63
N VAL A 71 25.88 -8.57 -8.39
CA VAL A 71 25.29 -7.59 -7.45
C VAL A 71 23.95 -7.09 -7.99
N ASN A 72 22.87 -7.32 -7.23
CA ASN A 72 21.54 -6.83 -7.58
C ASN A 72 20.83 -6.27 -6.33
N VAL A 73 21.18 -5.03 -5.99
CA VAL A 73 20.66 -4.33 -4.80
C VAL A 73 19.12 -4.27 -4.80
N PRO A 74 18.42 -3.88 -5.89
CA PRO A 74 16.96 -3.81 -5.88
C PRO A 74 16.29 -5.15 -5.58
N ARG A 75 16.75 -6.25 -6.19
CA ARG A 75 16.23 -7.60 -5.95
C ARG A 75 16.50 -8.06 -4.52
N THR A 76 17.73 -7.91 -4.06
CA THR A 76 18.15 -8.34 -2.72
C THR A 76 17.38 -7.60 -1.63
N LEU A 77 17.26 -6.29 -1.73
CA LEU A 77 16.50 -5.49 -0.76
C LEU A 77 14.98 -5.65 -0.90
N ALA A 78 14.46 -5.98 -2.09
CA ALA A 78 13.05 -6.36 -2.22
C ALA A 78 12.72 -7.66 -1.47
N ARG A 79 13.59 -8.67 -1.52
CA ARG A 79 13.45 -9.90 -0.72
C ARG A 79 13.60 -9.63 0.77
N MET A 80 14.61 -8.87 1.17
CA MET A 80 14.80 -8.51 2.59
C MET A 80 13.62 -7.73 3.15
N ARG A 81 13.02 -6.84 2.35
CA ARG A 81 11.81 -6.11 2.74
C ARG A 81 10.59 -7.01 2.85
N HIS A 82 10.41 -7.96 1.93
CA HIS A 82 9.34 -8.94 2.03
C HIS A 82 9.50 -9.79 3.30
N GLN A 83 10.73 -10.25 3.58
CA GLN A 83 11.04 -10.95 4.84
C GLN A 83 10.73 -10.06 6.06
N SER A 84 11.09 -8.77 6.01
CA SER A 84 10.75 -7.81 7.06
C SER A 84 9.24 -7.70 7.28
N TYR A 85 8.41 -7.85 6.24
CA TYR A 85 6.95 -7.85 6.42
C TYR A 85 6.47 -9.10 7.12
N LEU A 86 6.99 -10.27 6.75
CA LEU A 86 6.69 -11.54 7.41
C LEU A 86 7.09 -11.52 8.88
N ASP A 87 8.28 -11.00 9.19
CA ASP A 87 8.80 -10.94 10.56
C ASP A 87 7.94 -10.06 11.48
N HIS A 88 7.25 -9.06 10.92
CA HIS A 88 6.50 -8.06 11.69
C HIS A 88 4.97 -8.17 11.54
N VAL A 89 4.47 -9.08 10.71
CA VAL A 89 3.02 -9.29 10.54
C VAL A 89 2.37 -9.72 11.85
N TRP A 90 1.14 -9.28 12.08
CA TRP A 90 0.37 -9.71 13.24
C TRP A 90 -1.08 -10.04 12.84
N PRO A 91 -1.65 -11.15 13.37
CA PRO A 91 -0.96 -12.23 14.07
C PRO A 91 -0.02 -13.02 13.14
N GLN A 92 0.99 -13.66 13.71
CA GLN A 92 2.02 -14.39 12.95
C GLN A 92 1.45 -15.60 12.19
N THR A 93 0.32 -16.15 12.64
CA THR A 93 -0.41 -17.21 11.96
C THR A 93 -0.88 -16.83 10.56
N PHE A 94 -1.01 -15.53 10.26
CA PHE A 94 -1.42 -15.02 8.96
C PHE A 94 -0.25 -14.63 8.04
N ALA A 95 1.00 -14.84 8.46
CA ALA A 95 2.17 -14.67 7.59
C ALA A 95 2.07 -15.42 6.25
N PRO A 96 1.52 -16.66 6.15
CA PRO A 96 1.39 -17.36 4.88
C PRO A 96 0.56 -16.62 3.83
N LEU A 97 -0.36 -15.74 4.24
CA LEU A 97 -1.18 -14.93 3.32
C LEU A 97 -0.32 -14.02 2.43
N LEU A 98 0.81 -13.55 2.94
CA LEU A 98 1.79 -12.71 2.21
C LEU A 98 2.67 -13.52 1.24
N ASN A 99 2.69 -14.84 1.33
CA ASN A 99 3.44 -15.71 0.42
C ASN A 99 2.64 -16.07 -0.84
N HIS A 100 1.30 -16.13 -0.71
CA HIS A 100 0.36 -16.41 -1.81
C HIS A 100 -0.60 -15.25 -2.06
N PRO A 101 -0.11 -14.02 -2.26
CA PRO A 101 -0.95 -12.83 -2.19
C PRO A 101 -2.08 -12.79 -3.24
N VAL A 102 -1.83 -13.30 -4.45
CA VAL A 102 -2.86 -13.34 -5.51
C VAL A 102 -4.01 -14.29 -5.13
N ALA A 103 -3.68 -15.51 -4.70
CA ALA A 103 -4.68 -16.49 -4.26
C ALA A 103 -5.44 -16.00 -3.03
N THR A 104 -4.74 -15.38 -2.08
CA THR A 104 -5.35 -14.74 -0.90
C THR A 104 -6.35 -13.66 -1.30
N VAL A 105 -5.97 -12.72 -2.18
CA VAL A 105 -6.85 -11.64 -2.64
C VAL A 105 -8.09 -12.21 -3.33
N ILE A 106 -7.92 -13.16 -4.24
CA ILE A 106 -9.04 -13.78 -4.96
C ILE A 106 -9.96 -14.51 -3.98
N GLY A 107 -9.41 -15.38 -3.13
CA GLY A 107 -10.17 -16.20 -2.19
C GLY A 107 -10.96 -15.35 -1.18
N VAL A 108 -10.33 -14.35 -0.57
CA VAL A 108 -10.99 -13.46 0.40
C VAL A 108 -12.03 -12.57 -0.28
N THR A 109 -11.75 -12.07 -1.49
CA THR A 109 -12.72 -11.24 -2.24
C THR A 109 -13.95 -12.03 -2.64
N LEU A 110 -13.77 -13.22 -3.22
CA LEU A 110 -14.89 -14.09 -3.57
C LEU A 110 -15.66 -14.53 -2.32
N GLY A 111 -14.96 -14.92 -1.25
CA GLY A 111 -15.58 -15.27 0.03
C GLY A 111 -16.40 -14.13 0.63
N ALA A 112 -15.89 -12.89 0.59
CA ALA A 112 -16.60 -11.70 1.06
C ALA A 112 -17.86 -11.39 0.22
N ILE A 113 -17.77 -11.50 -1.11
CA ILE A 113 -18.92 -11.31 -2.00
C ILE A 113 -19.98 -12.39 -1.76
N LEU A 114 -19.58 -13.67 -1.67
CA LEU A 114 -20.49 -14.78 -1.40
C LEU A 114 -21.15 -14.68 -0.03
N LEU A 115 -20.39 -14.28 1.00
CA LEU A 115 -20.92 -14.01 2.34
C LEU A 115 -21.99 -12.92 2.30
N LEU A 116 -21.71 -11.79 1.66
CA LEU A 116 -22.68 -10.71 1.53
C LEU A 116 -23.91 -11.11 0.73
N PHE A 117 -23.73 -11.87 -0.34
CA PHE A 117 -24.83 -12.40 -1.12
C PHE A 117 -25.72 -13.31 -0.27
N ALA A 118 -25.13 -14.22 0.50
CA ALA A 118 -25.85 -15.08 1.43
C ALA A 118 -26.60 -14.30 2.53
N LEU A 119 -25.98 -13.24 3.07
CA LEU A 119 -26.63 -12.36 4.04
C LEU A 119 -27.85 -11.65 3.43
N VAL A 120 -27.71 -11.11 2.22
CA VAL A 120 -28.84 -10.46 1.53
C VAL A 120 -29.99 -11.45 1.31
N LEU A 121 -29.71 -12.70 0.92
CA LEU A 121 -30.75 -13.72 0.77
C LEU A 121 -31.40 -14.12 2.11
N ALA A 122 -30.64 -14.18 3.20
CA ALA A 122 -31.14 -14.55 4.52
C ALA A 122 -32.03 -13.45 5.15
N PHE A 123 -31.76 -12.17 4.85
CA PHE A 123 -32.52 -11.03 5.35
C PHE A 123 -33.57 -10.52 4.35
N ALA A 124 -33.67 -11.11 3.16
CA ALA A 124 -34.69 -10.75 2.18
C ALA A 124 -36.09 -11.15 2.70
N PRO A 125 -37.08 -10.24 2.68
CA PRO A 125 -38.45 -10.59 3.04
C PRO A 125 -38.99 -11.66 2.09
N ALA A 126 -39.80 -12.59 2.62
CA ALA A 126 -40.39 -13.67 1.86
C ALA A 126 -41.18 -13.12 0.64
N GLY A 127 -40.63 -13.32 -0.56
CA GLY A 127 -41.22 -12.87 -1.84
C GLY A 127 -40.47 -11.75 -2.57
N GLY A 128 -39.51 -11.08 -1.94
CA GLY A 128 -38.67 -10.06 -2.58
C GLY A 128 -37.24 -10.52 -2.75
N GLY A 129 -36.92 -11.19 -3.86
CA GLY A 129 -35.53 -11.47 -4.24
C GLY A 129 -34.72 -10.18 -4.49
N LEU A 130 -33.54 -10.28 -5.11
CA LEU A 130 -32.72 -9.12 -5.54
C LEU A 130 -33.45 -8.12 -6.46
N ALA A 131 -34.70 -8.40 -6.85
CA ALA A 131 -35.63 -7.46 -7.45
C ALA A 131 -36.17 -6.47 -6.38
N ILE A 132 -35.28 -5.66 -5.81
CA ILE A 132 -35.69 -4.52 -4.98
C ILE A 132 -36.13 -3.39 -5.91
N GLU A 133 -37.26 -2.77 -5.57
CA GLU A 133 -37.90 -1.66 -6.29
C GLU A 133 -36.89 -0.73 -6.98
N THR A 134 -37.06 -0.60 -8.30
CA THR A 134 -36.29 0.32 -9.14
C THR A 134 -36.57 1.76 -8.73
N GLY A 135 -35.62 2.39 -8.04
CA GLY A 135 -35.73 3.81 -7.71
C GLY A 135 -34.57 4.29 -6.85
N ALA A 136 -33.97 5.43 -7.24
CA ALA A 136 -32.98 6.15 -6.43
C ALA A 136 -33.64 6.93 -5.28
N THR A 137 -34.54 6.27 -4.54
CA THR A 137 -35.21 6.85 -3.37
C THR A 137 -34.25 6.86 -2.18
N ALA A 138 -34.36 7.87 -1.32
CA ALA A 138 -33.56 7.95 -0.10
C ALA A 138 -33.70 6.64 0.72
N GLY A 139 -32.58 6.08 1.15
CA GLY A 139 -32.54 4.83 1.92
C GLY A 139 -32.62 3.54 1.09
N ALA A 140 -32.62 3.60 -0.25
CA ALA A 140 -32.70 2.40 -1.11
C ALA A 140 -31.61 1.35 -0.79
N PHE A 141 -30.41 1.78 -0.42
CA PHE A 141 -29.31 0.87 -0.04
C PHE A 141 -29.58 0.12 1.28
N TYR A 142 -30.23 0.78 2.25
CA TYR A 142 -30.51 0.19 3.56
C TYR A 142 -31.63 -0.86 3.53
N ARG A 143 -32.44 -0.87 2.45
CA ARG A 143 -33.40 -1.93 2.17
C ARG A 143 -32.73 -3.22 1.70
N VAL A 144 -31.55 -3.13 1.07
CA VAL A 144 -30.76 -4.29 0.65
C VAL A 144 -30.00 -4.87 1.84
N LEU A 145 -29.31 -4.00 2.59
CA LEU A 145 -28.53 -4.40 3.76
C LEU A 145 -28.81 -3.41 4.90
N PRO A 146 -29.27 -3.87 6.07
CA PRO A 146 -29.53 -2.99 7.20
C PRO A 146 -28.29 -2.14 7.54
N TRP A 147 -28.50 -0.87 7.90
CA TRP A 147 -27.42 0.07 8.20
C TRP A 147 -26.44 -0.46 9.27
N THR A 148 -26.96 -1.12 10.31
CA THR A 148 -26.15 -1.73 11.37
C THR A 148 -25.17 -2.77 10.82
N LEU A 149 -25.60 -3.56 9.85
CA LEU A 149 -24.77 -4.55 9.18
C LEU A 149 -23.73 -3.87 8.29
N MET A 150 -24.10 -2.83 7.52
CA MET A 150 -23.15 -2.06 6.72
C MET A 150 -22.03 -1.44 7.57
N VAL A 151 -22.38 -0.82 8.70
CA VAL A 151 -21.39 -0.22 9.61
C VAL A 151 -20.54 -1.29 10.28
N GLY A 152 -21.13 -2.38 10.75
CA GLY A 152 -20.39 -3.50 11.34
C GLY A 152 -19.36 -4.09 10.37
N LEU A 153 -19.76 -4.34 9.13
CA LEU A 153 -18.89 -4.84 8.07
C LEU A 153 -17.81 -3.84 7.64
N GLY A 154 -17.99 -2.54 7.88
CA GLY A 154 -16.94 -1.56 7.67
C GLY A 154 -15.98 -1.47 8.86
N VAL A 155 -16.51 -1.21 10.05
CA VAL A 155 -15.74 -0.86 11.25
C VAL A 155 -14.96 -2.04 11.81
N LEU A 156 -15.54 -3.24 11.87
CA LEU A 156 -14.87 -4.41 12.44
C LEU A 156 -13.59 -4.81 11.68
N PRO A 157 -13.62 -5.06 10.36
CA PRO A 157 -12.41 -5.42 9.63
C PRO A 157 -11.42 -4.27 9.55
N LEU A 158 -11.88 -3.02 9.41
CA LEU A 158 -10.99 -1.85 9.41
C LEU A 158 -10.29 -1.68 10.78
N GLY A 159 -11.02 -1.86 11.87
CA GLY A 159 -10.48 -1.81 13.24
C GLY A 159 -9.46 -2.92 13.50
N TRP A 160 -9.77 -4.16 13.08
CA TRP A 160 -8.82 -5.27 13.12
C TRP A 160 -7.53 -4.95 12.36
N SER A 161 -7.68 -4.44 11.13
CA SER A 161 -6.57 -4.08 10.27
C SER A 161 -5.72 -2.94 10.84
N ALA A 162 -6.36 -1.90 11.41
CA ALA A 162 -5.66 -0.82 12.09
C ALA A 162 -4.84 -1.33 13.29
N LEU A 163 -5.42 -2.24 14.09
CA LEU A 163 -4.72 -2.88 15.21
C LEU A 163 -3.53 -3.72 14.73
N ALA A 164 -3.75 -4.60 13.76
CA ALA A 164 -2.71 -5.48 13.21
C ALA A 164 -1.53 -4.69 12.62
N ILE A 165 -1.83 -3.67 11.81
CA ILE A 165 -0.84 -2.76 11.24
C ILE A 165 -0.11 -1.99 12.35
N GLY A 166 -0.84 -1.44 13.31
CA GLY A 166 -0.27 -0.69 14.43
C GLY A 166 0.68 -1.52 15.28
N LEU A 167 0.35 -2.79 15.55
CA LEU A 167 1.23 -3.71 16.28
C LEU A 167 2.50 -4.05 15.47
N GLY A 168 2.37 -4.32 14.17
CA GLY A 168 3.52 -4.57 13.29
C GLY A 168 4.47 -3.37 13.20
N TRP A 169 3.91 -2.17 13.06
CA TRP A 169 4.68 -0.92 13.07
C TRP A 169 5.36 -0.65 14.41
N ARG A 170 4.71 -0.92 15.54
CA ARG A 170 5.32 -0.79 16.88
C ARG A 170 6.51 -1.74 17.05
N ARG A 171 6.38 -2.98 16.59
CA ARG A 171 7.48 -3.96 16.61
C ARG A 171 8.67 -3.50 15.76
N TYR A 172 8.39 -3.08 14.52
CA TYR A 172 9.42 -2.58 13.61
C TYR A 172 10.12 -1.33 14.15
N TRP A 173 9.35 -0.37 14.67
CA TRP A 173 9.91 0.80 15.35
C TRP A 173 10.79 0.41 16.53
N GLY A 174 10.38 -0.56 17.35
CA GLY A 174 11.18 -1.08 18.45
C GLY A 174 12.53 -1.65 18.01
N LEU A 175 12.57 -2.28 16.83
CA LEU A 175 13.76 -2.87 16.22
C LEU A 175 14.70 -1.81 15.61
N THR A 176 14.17 -0.83 14.89
CA THR A 176 14.97 0.10 14.06
C THR A 176 15.18 1.48 14.69
N ARG A 177 14.54 1.78 15.84
CA ARG A 177 14.73 3.08 16.50
C ARG A 177 16.21 3.30 16.87
N PRO A 178 16.76 4.50 16.67
CA PRO A 178 18.10 4.83 17.14
C PRO A 178 18.21 4.62 18.66
N ARG A 179 19.22 3.87 19.11
CA ARG A 179 19.48 3.66 20.56
C ARG A 179 20.00 4.93 21.25
N ARG A 180 20.49 5.92 20.48
CA ARG A 180 21.03 7.20 20.95
C ARG A 180 20.05 8.36 20.73
N ALA A 181 18.77 8.19 21.07
CA ALA A 181 17.88 9.33 21.17
C ALA A 181 18.27 10.14 22.42
N THR A 182 19.15 11.12 22.25
CA THR A 182 19.48 12.10 23.29
C THR A 182 18.20 12.82 23.73
N THR A 183 18.02 12.91 25.04
CA THR A 183 17.00 13.73 25.68
C THR A 183 17.26 15.20 25.34
N GLY A 184 16.37 15.79 24.52
CA GLY A 184 16.42 17.19 24.06
C GLY A 184 16.36 17.27 22.52
N GLU A 185 15.41 17.91 21.85
CA GLU A 185 14.42 18.94 22.19
C GLU A 185 13.13 18.61 21.42
N ALA A 186 11.96 18.93 21.97
CA ALA A 186 10.68 18.76 21.27
C ALA A 186 10.69 19.41 19.86
N ARG A 187 11.45 20.50 19.70
CA ARG A 187 11.70 21.19 18.44
C ARG A 187 12.39 20.30 17.38
N ARG A 188 13.44 19.55 17.73
CA ARG A 188 14.10 18.62 16.80
C ARG A 188 13.14 17.52 16.36
N ARG A 189 12.35 16.97 17.29
CA ARG A 189 11.31 15.97 16.99
C ARG A 189 10.25 16.52 16.04
N TRP A 190 9.80 17.76 16.25
CA TRP A 190 8.85 18.43 15.38
C TRP A 190 9.41 18.70 13.97
N CYS A 191 10.64 19.22 13.89
CA CYS A 191 11.33 19.42 12.61
C CYS A 191 11.48 18.11 11.83
N ALA A 192 11.90 17.03 12.50
CA ALA A 192 12.02 15.70 11.90
C ALA A 192 10.67 15.16 11.38
N TRP A 193 9.58 15.41 12.10
CA TRP A 193 8.24 15.07 11.62
C TRP A 193 7.84 15.85 10.37
N ARG A 194 8.13 17.16 10.34
CA ARG A 194 7.82 18.01 9.18
C ARG A 194 8.61 17.59 7.95
N THR A 195 9.91 17.29 8.09
CA THR A 195 10.74 16.81 6.98
C THR A 195 10.26 15.44 6.49
N THR A 196 10.03 14.48 7.39
CA THR A 196 9.51 13.16 7.02
C THR A 196 8.17 13.26 6.29
N LEU A 197 7.24 14.09 6.77
CA LEU A 197 5.95 14.28 6.11
C LEU A 197 6.12 14.89 4.71
N ALA A 198 6.98 15.89 4.57
CA ALA A 198 7.29 16.49 3.28
C ALA A 198 7.92 15.47 2.31
N ASP A 199 8.82 14.61 2.78
CA ASP A 199 9.46 13.57 1.97
C ASP A 199 8.48 12.49 1.52
N ILE A 200 7.53 12.10 2.40
CA ILE A 200 6.46 11.17 2.08
C ILE A 200 5.52 11.77 1.02
N LEU A 201 5.04 12.99 1.22
CA LEU A 201 4.09 13.63 0.30
C LEU A 201 4.72 13.93 -1.07
N ASN A 202 5.97 14.41 -1.07
CA ASN A 202 6.69 14.65 -2.31
C ASN A 202 7.24 13.37 -2.96
N LEU A 203 7.18 12.24 -2.25
CA LEU A 203 7.82 10.98 -2.62
C LEU A 203 9.27 11.23 -3.05
N ARG A 204 10.05 11.93 -2.22
CA ARG A 204 11.43 12.36 -2.55
C ARG A 204 12.28 11.20 -3.05
N ASN A 205 12.19 10.05 -2.40
CA ASN A 205 13.00 8.87 -2.72
C ASN A 205 12.56 8.14 -4.02
N LEU A 206 11.43 8.54 -4.60
CA LEU A 206 11.00 8.17 -5.95
C LEU A 206 11.51 9.13 -7.04
N ARG A 207 12.29 10.17 -6.68
CA ARG A 207 12.97 11.04 -7.64
C ARG A 207 14.32 10.48 -8.10
N GLY A 208 14.82 9.41 -7.48
CA GLY A 208 16.11 8.78 -7.83
C GLY A 208 17.29 9.75 -7.85
N GLY A 209 17.41 10.60 -6.83
CA GLY A 209 18.45 11.64 -6.78
C GLY A 209 18.15 12.91 -7.57
N GLY A 210 16.97 13.00 -8.22
CA GLY A 210 16.49 14.20 -8.92
C GLY A 210 16.20 13.98 -10.40
N VAL A 211 16.85 13.01 -11.02
CA VAL A 211 16.77 12.71 -12.47
C VAL A 211 15.65 11.75 -12.86
N GLY A 212 15.04 11.04 -11.89
CA GLY A 212 14.03 10.01 -12.11
C GLY A 212 14.52 8.61 -11.74
N CYS A 213 13.65 7.60 -11.95
CA CYS A 213 13.95 6.20 -11.68
C CYS A 213 14.09 5.40 -12.99
N ASN A 214 14.94 4.37 -12.98
CA ASN A 214 15.08 3.40 -14.07
C ASN A 214 13.97 2.32 -14.02
N ASP A 215 12.74 2.75 -14.28
CA ASP A 215 11.55 1.92 -14.09
C ASP A 215 11.23 0.98 -15.26
N LEU A 216 11.53 1.38 -16.50
CA LEU A 216 11.28 0.59 -17.71
C LEU A 216 12.57 -0.07 -18.21
N ASP A 217 13.60 0.75 -18.34
CA ASP A 217 14.89 0.42 -18.94
C ASP A 217 15.99 1.30 -18.31
N ALA A 218 17.13 1.45 -19.00
CA ALA A 218 18.23 2.31 -18.59
C ALA A 218 17.90 3.82 -18.67
N ARG A 219 16.73 4.23 -19.17
CA ARG A 219 16.32 5.63 -19.19
C ARG A 219 15.66 6.02 -17.87
N PHE A 220 15.85 7.28 -17.49
CA PHE A 220 15.17 7.85 -16.34
C PHE A 220 13.71 8.17 -16.68
N SER A 221 12.80 7.81 -15.77
CA SER A 221 11.39 8.08 -15.89
C SER A 221 10.80 8.63 -14.59
N PRO A 222 9.88 9.61 -14.65
CA PRO A 222 9.15 10.06 -13.49
C PRO A 222 7.84 9.28 -13.28
N TRP A 223 7.40 8.43 -14.22
CA TRP A 223 6.04 7.89 -14.27
C TRP A 223 5.62 7.16 -12.99
N ARG A 224 6.50 6.36 -12.37
CA ARG A 224 6.17 5.65 -11.11
C ARG A 224 5.82 6.61 -9.98
N ARG A 225 6.48 7.77 -9.90
CA ARG A 225 6.21 8.80 -8.90
C ARG A 225 4.85 9.43 -9.13
N TRP A 226 4.55 9.86 -10.35
CA TRP A 226 3.28 10.50 -10.70
C TRP A 226 2.12 9.54 -10.45
N LEU A 227 2.23 8.29 -10.93
CA LEU A 227 1.20 7.28 -10.72
C LEU A 227 1.00 6.94 -9.23
N HIS A 228 2.07 6.88 -8.42
CA HIS A 228 1.93 6.72 -6.97
C HIS A 228 1.26 7.93 -6.31
N GLN A 229 1.55 9.16 -6.75
CA GLN A 229 0.86 10.36 -6.24
C GLN A 229 -0.62 10.35 -6.63
N THR A 230 -0.95 9.95 -7.86
CA THR A 230 -2.34 9.75 -8.29
C THR A 230 -3.03 8.67 -7.46
N LEU A 231 -2.34 7.57 -7.12
CA LEU A 231 -2.86 6.53 -6.25
C LEU A 231 -3.16 7.06 -4.84
N LEU A 232 -2.20 7.79 -4.25
CA LEU A 232 -2.35 8.38 -2.91
C LEU A 232 -3.47 9.42 -2.89
N GLY A 233 -3.54 10.29 -3.91
CA GLY A 233 -4.62 11.26 -4.08
C GLY A 233 -5.98 10.59 -4.25
N GLY A 234 -6.06 9.52 -5.04
CA GLY A 234 -7.28 8.73 -5.23
C GLY A 234 -7.78 8.08 -3.94
N LEU A 235 -6.88 7.47 -3.16
CA LEU A 235 -7.20 6.95 -1.82
C LEU A 235 -7.68 8.07 -0.88
N GLY A 236 -6.98 9.21 -0.87
CA GLY A 236 -7.33 10.37 -0.05
C GLY A 236 -8.71 10.95 -0.38
N LEU A 237 -9.03 11.09 -1.66
CA LEU A 237 -10.35 11.54 -2.13
C LEU A 237 -11.45 10.54 -1.76
N SER A 238 -11.21 9.24 -1.92
CA SER A 238 -12.17 8.18 -1.55
C SER A 238 -12.43 8.15 -0.03
N PHE A 239 -11.39 8.38 0.77
CA PHE A 239 -11.53 8.52 2.22
C PHE A 239 -12.32 9.80 2.59
N ALA A 240 -12.01 10.93 1.96
CA ALA A 240 -12.76 12.18 2.15
C ALA A 240 -14.24 12.02 1.76
N ALA A 241 -14.54 11.28 0.70
CA ALA A 241 -15.91 10.92 0.31
C ALA A 241 -16.65 10.15 1.40
N THR A 242 -15.97 9.20 2.05
CA THR A 242 -16.52 8.41 3.16
C THR A 242 -16.79 9.28 4.39
N LEU A 243 -15.87 10.19 4.73
CA LEU A 243 -16.07 11.15 5.83
C LEU A 243 -17.24 12.10 5.54
N ALA A 244 -17.31 12.63 4.32
CA ALA A 244 -18.41 13.50 3.90
C ALA A 244 -19.76 12.75 3.94
N ALA A 245 -19.82 11.50 3.46
CA ALA A 245 -21.01 10.66 3.54
C ALA A 245 -21.43 10.39 4.99
N THR A 246 -20.47 10.17 5.89
CA THR A 246 -20.72 9.96 7.32
C THR A 246 -21.29 11.22 7.96
N PHE A 247 -20.72 12.39 7.65
CA PHE A 247 -21.24 13.67 8.10
C PHE A 247 -22.64 13.96 7.55
N TYR A 248 -22.92 13.61 6.29
CA TYR A 248 -24.25 13.76 5.70
C TYR A 248 -25.29 12.93 6.44
N HIS A 249 -24.95 11.67 6.74
CA HIS A 249 -25.86 10.76 7.43
C HIS A 249 -26.10 11.16 8.89
N HIS A 250 -25.04 11.40 9.66
CA HIS A 250 -25.15 11.66 11.10
C HIS A 250 -25.34 13.13 11.48
N GLY A 251 -24.76 14.04 10.70
CA GLY A 251 -24.82 15.48 10.95
C GLY A 251 -26.03 16.15 10.29
N LEU A 252 -26.39 15.73 9.07
CA LEU A 252 -27.47 16.35 8.28
C LEU A 252 -28.72 15.48 8.14
N GLY A 253 -28.70 14.23 8.61
CA GLY A 253 -29.81 13.28 8.45
C GLY A 253 -30.08 12.87 7.00
N LEU A 254 -29.17 13.16 6.07
CA LEU A 254 -29.33 12.84 4.66
C LEU A 254 -28.92 11.38 4.42
N GLN A 255 -29.83 10.61 3.82
CA GLN A 255 -29.61 9.18 3.56
C GLN A 255 -29.16 8.94 2.12
N ALA A 256 -28.21 8.02 1.93
CA ALA A 256 -27.80 7.55 0.61
C ALA A 256 -28.97 6.81 -0.08
N PRO A 257 -29.06 6.82 -1.42
CA PRO A 257 -28.13 7.39 -2.41
C PRO A 257 -28.21 8.92 -2.54
N TYR A 258 -27.04 9.59 -2.63
CA TYR A 258 -26.95 11.06 -2.72
C TYR A 258 -27.06 11.59 -4.18
N PRO A 259 -27.43 12.86 -4.39
CA PRO A 259 -27.37 13.51 -5.71
C PRO A 259 -25.97 13.44 -6.35
N LEU A 260 -25.89 13.43 -7.68
CA LEU A 260 -24.61 13.26 -8.40
C LEU A 260 -23.60 14.38 -8.12
N LEU A 261 -24.08 15.61 -7.94
CA LEU A 261 -23.25 16.78 -7.65
C LEU A 261 -22.95 16.94 -6.15
N SER A 262 -23.36 15.99 -5.31
CA SER A 262 -23.05 16.05 -3.89
C SER A 262 -21.56 15.83 -3.64
N PRO A 263 -20.96 16.47 -2.61
CA PRO A 263 -19.55 16.27 -2.25
C PRO A 263 -19.15 14.80 -2.08
N PRO A 264 -19.93 13.91 -1.40
CA PRO A 264 -19.56 12.50 -1.30
C PRO A 264 -19.43 11.82 -2.66
N VAL A 265 -20.33 12.11 -3.61
CA VAL A 265 -20.31 11.48 -4.93
C VAL A 265 -19.18 12.05 -5.79
N LEU A 266 -18.97 13.36 -5.80
CA LEU A 266 -17.88 13.99 -6.57
C LEU A 266 -16.50 13.52 -6.08
N LEU A 267 -16.26 13.55 -4.77
CA LEU A 267 -15.00 13.08 -4.18
C LEU A 267 -14.79 11.59 -4.45
N GLY A 268 -15.84 10.77 -4.31
CA GLY A 268 -15.78 9.33 -4.58
C GLY A 268 -15.51 9.03 -6.06
N THR A 269 -16.12 9.78 -6.97
CA THR A 269 -15.94 9.61 -8.42
C THR A 269 -14.52 9.97 -8.85
N LEU A 270 -14.03 11.14 -8.44
CA LEU A 270 -12.66 11.58 -8.72
C LEU A 270 -11.64 10.62 -8.10
N GLY A 271 -11.89 10.18 -6.85
CA GLY A 271 -11.08 9.19 -6.16
C GLY A 271 -11.03 7.85 -6.91
N GLY A 272 -12.19 7.32 -7.31
CA GLY A 272 -12.29 6.07 -8.07
C GLY A 272 -11.58 6.15 -9.42
N ILE A 273 -11.77 7.23 -10.19
CA ILE A 273 -11.08 7.42 -11.48
C ILE A 273 -9.56 7.50 -11.29
N ALA A 274 -9.08 8.26 -10.30
CA ALA A 274 -7.66 8.35 -9.99
C ALA A 274 -7.07 6.98 -9.61
N LEU A 275 -7.78 6.18 -8.81
CA LEU A 275 -7.36 4.82 -8.45
C LEU A 275 -7.29 3.89 -9.66
N MET A 276 -8.26 3.98 -10.58
CA MET A 276 -8.26 3.20 -11.82
C MET A 276 -7.02 3.53 -12.68
N ILE A 277 -6.80 4.82 -12.95
CA ILE A 277 -5.66 5.30 -13.76
C ILE A 277 -4.34 4.88 -13.12
N ALA A 278 -4.19 5.10 -11.81
CA ALA A 278 -2.96 4.77 -11.11
C ALA A 278 -2.69 3.26 -11.07
N SER A 279 -3.70 2.44 -10.79
CA SER A 279 -3.53 1.00 -10.68
C SER A 279 -3.22 0.36 -12.02
N LEU A 280 -3.90 0.77 -13.10
CA LEU A 280 -3.61 0.32 -14.46
C LEU A 280 -2.22 0.79 -14.92
N GLY A 281 -1.86 2.05 -14.65
CA GLY A 281 -0.56 2.60 -15.03
C GLY A 281 0.61 1.91 -14.32
N LEU A 282 0.48 1.66 -13.01
CA LEU A 282 1.50 0.92 -12.25
C LEU A 282 1.59 -0.54 -12.68
N GLY A 283 0.46 -1.19 -12.94
CA GLY A 283 0.43 -2.56 -13.46
C GLY A 283 1.06 -2.67 -14.85
N TRP A 284 0.80 -1.69 -15.72
CA TRP A 284 1.43 -1.61 -17.05
C TRP A 284 2.94 -1.40 -16.94
N LEU A 285 3.39 -0.51 -16.04
CA LEU A 285 4.80 -0.26 -15.81
C LEU A 285 5.52 -1.54 -15.36
N GLU A 286 4.92 -2.27 -14.42
CA GLU A 286 5.44 -3.54 -13.91
C GLU A 286 5.47 -4.65 -14.96
N TRP A 287 4.44 -4.72 -15.81
CA TRP A 287 4.40 -5.67 -16.93
C TRP A 287 5.49 -5.41 -17.95
N ARG A 288 5.78 -4.13 -18.23
CA ARG A 288 6.83 -3.72 -19.17
C ARG A 288 8.25 -3.82 -18.58
N THR A 289 8.43 -3.77 -17.27
CA THR A 289 9.77 -3.90 -16.69
C THR A 289 10.32 -5.32 -16.90
N ALA A 290 11.57 -5.39 -17.38
CA ALA A 290 12.37 -6.60 -17.38
C ALA A 290 12.30 -7.35 -16.02
N PRO A 291 12.22 -8.70 -16.02
CA PRO A 291 12.12 -9.47 -14.77
C PRO A 291 13.37 -9.38 -13.88
N GLU A 292 14.54 -9.21 -14.49
CA GLU A 292 15.84 -9.41 -13.84
C GLU A 292 16.12 -8.53 -12.59
N PRO A 293 15.78 -7.22 -12.55
CA PRO A 293 16.03 -6.39 -11.37
C PRO A 293 14.99 -6.55 -10.25
N ILE A 294 13.93 -7.34 -10.41
CA ILE A 294 12.83 -7.40 -9.43
C ILE A 294 12.70 -8.80 -8.81
N ALA A 295 12.55 -8.85 -7.49
CA ALA A 295 12.18 -10.07 -6.79
C ALA A 295 10.72 -10.48 -7.10
N SER A 296 10.51 -11.74 -7.49
CA SER A 296 9.19 -12.27 -7.85
C SER A 296 8.13 -12.10 -6.74
N GLU A 297 8.58 -12.14 -5.49
CA GLU A 297 7.79 -11.97 -4.27
C GLU A 297 7.16 -10.57 -4.22
N SER A 298 7.94 -9.53 -4.54
CA SER A 298 7.42 -8.17 -4.62
C SER A 298 6.41 -8.04 -5.74
N ARG A 299 6.71 -8.60 -6.92
CA ARG A 299 5.83 -8.52 -8.09
C ARG A 299 4.46 -9.14 -7.82
N ARG A 300 4.41 -10.31 -7.17
CA ARG A 300 3.14 -10.96 -6.80
C ARG A 300 2.33 -10.12 -5.80
N LEU A 301 2.99 -9.47 -4.83
CA LEU A 301 2.32 -8.58 -3.87
C LEU A 301 1.77 -7.32 -4.53
N ASP A 302 2.55 -6.73 -5.45
CA ASP A 302 2.16 -5.55 -6.21
C ASP A 302 0.95 -5.85 -7.09
N GLN A 303 1.00 -6.93 -7.89
CA GLN A 303 -0.11 -7.40 -8.71
C GLN A 303 -1.39 -7.67 -7.92
N ALA A 304 -1.29 -8.41 -6.80
CA ALA A 304 -2.45 -8.74 -5.98
C ALA A 304 -3.13 -7.49 -5.40
N PHE A 305 -2.33 -6.55 -4.89
CA PHE A 305 -2.86 -5.33 -4.28
C PHE A 305 -3.43 -4.36 -5.31
N LEU A 306 -2.75 -4.16 -6.45
CA LEU A 306 -3.26 -3.33 -7.55
C LEU A 306 -4.55 -3.92 -8.15
N GLY A 307 -4.64 -5.24 -8.28
CA GLY A 307 -5.86 -5.92 -8.72
C GLY A 307 -7.04 -5.69 -7.76
N LEU A 308 -6.80 -5.75 -6.45
CA LEU A 308 -7.82 -5.46 -5.43
C LEU A 308 -8.28 -4.00 -5.49
N LEU A 309 -7.35 -3.04 -5.60
CA LEU A 309 -7.68 -1.62 -5.77
C LEU A 309 -8.51 -1.37 -7.03
N LEU A 310 -8.17 -2.03 -8.14
CA LEU A 310 -8.93 -1.95 -9.39
C LEU A 310 -10.34 -2.52 -9.23
N ALA A 311 -10.50 -3.64 -8.52
CA ALA A 311 -11.80 -4.24 -8.24
C ALA A 311 -12.68 -3.33 -7.36
N VAL A 312 -12.12 -2.72 -6.32
CA VAL A 312 -12.83 -1.77 -5.44
C VAL A 312 -13.25 -0.51 -6.21
N ALA A 313 -12.32 0.12 -6.92
CA ALA A 313 -12.59 1.35 -7.67
C ALA A 313 -13.56 1.11 -8.84
N GLY A 314 -13.33 0.03 -9.60
CA GLY A 314 -14.17 -0.34 -10.73
C GLY A 314 -15.59 -0.71 -10.32
N SER A 315 -15.76 -1.52 -9.27
CA SER A 315 -17.09 -1.87 -8.74
C SER A 315 -17.83 -0.66 -8.19
N GLY A 316 -17.13 0.29 -7.56
CA GLY A 316 -17.73 1.53 -7.04
C GLY A 316 -18.22 2.47 -8.14
N LEU A 317 -17.42 2.65 -9.20
CA LEU A 317 -17.81 3.45 -10.38
C LEU A 317 -18.94 2.78 -11.15
N ALA A 318 -18.91 1.44 -11.31
CA ALA A 318 -20.01 0.70 -11.92
C ALA A 318 -21.30 0.84 -11.11
N LEU A 319 -21.24 0.69 -9.78
CA LEU A 319 -22.40 0.91 -8.91
C LEU A 319 -22.96 2.33 -9.10
N LEU A 320 -22.11 3.35 -9.17
CA LEU A 320 -22.56 4.73 -9.39
C LEU A 320 -23.29 4.88 -10.74
N LEU A 321 -22.73 4.30 -11.81
CA LEU A 321 -23.28 4.42 -13.17
C LEU A 321 -24.64 3.71 -13.31
N TRP A 322 -24.79 2.53 -12.69
CA TRP A 322 -26.00 1.71 -12.79
C TRP A 322 -26.91 1.76 -11.54
N ARG A 323 -26.70 2.73 -10.65
CA ARG A 323 -27.44 2.86 -9.37
C ARG A 323 -28.97 2.97 -9.50
N ALA A 324 -29.47 3.40 -10.66
CA ALA A 324 -30.90 3.57 -10.93
C ALA A 324 -31.52 2.38 -11.69
N THR A 325 -30.76 1.28 -11.86
CA THR A 325 -31.21 0.09 -12.59
C THR A 325 -31.45 -1.09 -11.64
N PRO A 326 -32.14 -2.16 -12.09
CA PRO A 326 -32.30 -3.39 -11.31
C PRO A 326 -30.97 -4.03 -10.87
N ALA A 327 -29.86 -3.72 -11.56
CA ALA A 327 -28.54 -4.23 -11.21
C ALA A 327 -27.96 -3.61 -9.92
N MET A 328 -28.57 -2.56 -9.36
CA MET A 328 -28.07 -1.83 -8.19
C MET A 328 -27.76 -2.75 -7.01
N ALA A 329 -28.68 -3.64 -6.64
CA ALA A 329 -28.51 -4.52 -5.46
C ALA A 329 -27.31 -5.45 -5.63
N SER A 330 -27.18 -6.09 -6.80
CA SER A 330 -26.05 -6.97 -7.11
C SER A 330 -24.73 -6.22 -7.16
N LEU A 331 -24.69 -5.03 -7.77
CA LEU A 331 -23.49 -4.19 -7.82
C LEU A 331 -23.10 -3.69 -6.42
N LEU A 332 -24.07 -3.38 -5.56
CA LEU A 332 -23.83 -2.99 -4.18
C LEU A 332 -23.19 -4.14 -3.38
N VAL A 333 -23.70 -5.36 -3.52
CA VAL A 333 -23.12 -6.57 -2.90
C VAL A 333 -21.68 -6.79 -3.38
N VAL A 334 -21.45 -6.71 -4.69
CA VAL A 334 -20.09 -6.87 -5.26
C VAL A 334 -19.17 -5.78 -4.72
N HIS A 335 -19.59 -4.52 -4.75
CA HIS A 335 -18.77 -3.42 -4.28
C HIS A 335 -18.44 -3.54 -2.79
N LEU A 336 -19.44 -3.75 -1.93
CA LEU A 336 -19.24 -3.96 -0.50
C LEU A 336 -18.36 -5.18 -0.22
N GLY A 337 -18.47 -6.24 -1.01
CA GLY A 337 -17.63 -7.44 -0.86
C GLY A 337 -16.17 -7.16 -1.18
N THR A 338 -15.91 -6.39 -2.24
CA THR A 338 -14.54 -5.94 -2.56
C THR A 338 -13.98 -4.99 -1.51
N VAL A 339 -14.79 -4.08 -0.95
CA VAL A 339 -14.40 -3.17 0.13
C VAL A 339 -14.10 -3.93 1.42
N LEU A 340 -14.94 -4.92 1.76
CA LEU A 340 -14.74 -5.81 2.90
C LEU A 340 -13.41 -6.57 2.78
N ALA A 341 -13.15 -7.16 1.62
CA ALA A 341 -11.88 -7.83 1.33
C ALA A 341 -10.69 -6.86 1.39
N PHE A 342 -10.83 -5.66 0.85
CA PHE A 342 -9.82 -4.61 0.95
C PHE A 342 -9.49 -4.28 2.40
N PHE A 343 -10.48 -4.03 3.25
CA PHE A 343 -10.26 -3.76 4.67
C PHE A 343 -9.61 -4.93 5.38
N MET A 344 -10.06 -6.17 5.16
CA MET A 344 -9.45 -7.36 5.78
C MET A 344 -7.98 -7.58 5.36
N LEU A 345 -7.63 -7.23 4.13
CA LEU A 345 -6.30 -7.50 3.56
C LEU A 345 -5.30 -6.35 3.70
N LEU A 346 -5.70 -5.18 4.23
CA LEU A 346 -4.76 -4.09 4.53
C LEU A 346 -3.47 -4.54 5.26
N PRO A 347 -3.52 -5.29 6.38
CA PRO A 347 -2.33 -5.78 7.08
C PRO A 347 -1.58 -6.90 6.35
N TYR A 348 -2.22 -7.58 5.40
CA TYR A 348 -1.70 -8.77 4.71
C TYR A 348 -1.47 -8.51 3.22
N SER A 349 -1.24 -7.25 2.84
CA SER A 349 -1.01 -6.81 1.46
C SER A 349 0.21 -5.90 1.38
N LYS A 350 0.52 -5.45 0.16
CA LYS A 350 1.60 -4.47 -0.06
C LYS A 350 1.38 -3.18 0.72
N PHE A 351 0.15 -2.82 1.09
CA PHE A 351 -0.18 -1.55 1.75
C PHE A 351 0.68 -1.24 2.99
N VAL A 352 1.09 -2.27 3.75
CA VAL A 352 1.92 -2.14 4.96
C VAL A 352 3.24 -1.39 4.71
N HIS A 353 3.73 -1.37 3.46
CA HIS A 353 4.94 -0.64 3.09
C HIS A 353 4.88 0.85 3.45
N ALA A 354 3.69 1.46 3.42
CA ALA A 354 3.53 2.89 3.68
C ALA A 354 4.08 3.26 5.07
N GLY A 355 3.72 2.50 6.10
CA GLY A 355 4.19 2.77 7.46
C GLY A 355 5.63 2.35 7.71
N TYR A 356 6.08 1.20 7.19
CA TYR A 356 7.47 0.78 7.34
C TYR A 356 8.44 1.77 6.67
N ARG A 357 8.09 2.29 5.48
CA ARG A 357 8.86 3.34 4.81
C ARG A 357 8.82 4.66 5.57
N ALA A 358 7.65 5.06 6.08
CA ALA A 358 7.52 6.27 6.90
C ALA A 358 8.39 6.19 8.17
N ILE A 359 8.43 5.02 8.83
CA ILE A 359 9.31 4.78 9.98
C ILE A 359 10.78 4.84 9.58
N ALA A 360 11.18 4.19 8.48
CA ALA A 360 12.57 4.23 8.01
C ALA A 360 13.03 5.67 7.70
N LEU A 361 12.20 6.43 6.98
CA LEU A 361 12.45 7.85 6.70
C LEU A 361 12.55 8.69 7.97
N ARG A 362 11.71 8.40 8.97
CA ARG A 362 11.75 9.07 10.27
C ARG A 362 13.01 8.74 11.06
N CYS A 363 13.46 7.49 11.04
CA CYS A 363 14.73 7.12 11.66
C CYS A 363 15.88 7.89 11.02
N GLU A 364 15.89 8.04 9.70
CA GLU A 364 16.92 8.82 8.99
C GLU A 364 16.83 10.33 9.23
N SER A 365 15.63 10.90 9.39
CA SER A 365 15.48 12.33 9.71
C SER A 365 15.88 12.68 11.15
N LEU A 366 15.94 11.68 12.04
CA LEU A 366 16.40 11.83 13.43
C LEU A 366 17.92 11.72 13.58
N ASP A 367 18.60 11.06 12.65
CA ASP A 367 20.06 10.99 12.56
C ASP A 367 20.57 11.82 11.34
N PRO A 368 20.26 13.14 11.24
CA PRO A 368 20.68 13.93 10.11
C PRO A 368 22.20 14.06 10.12
N VAL A 369 22.84 13.62 9.03
CA VAL A 369 24.13 14.16 8.64
C VAL A 369 23.84 15.47 7.90
N SER A 370 24.50 16.55 8.31
CA SER A 370 24.53 17.79 7.54
C SER A 370 25.06 17.46 6.15
N ILE A 371 24.22 17.67 5.14
CA ILE A 371 24.72 17.89 3.79
C ILE A 371 25.22 19.34 3.82
N ASP A 372 26.46 19.52 4.25
CA ASP A 372 27.24 20.72 3.94
C ASP A 372 28.09 20.42 2.70
#